data_AF-A0A369I707-F1
#
_entry.id   AF-A0A369I707-F1
#
_cell.length_a   1.000
_cell.length_b   1.000
_cell.length_c   1.000
_cell.angle_alpha   90.00
_cell.angle_beta   90.00
_cell.angle_gamma   90.00
#
_symmetry.space_group_name_H-M   'P 1'
#
loop_
_entity.id
_entity.type
_entity.pdbx_description
1 polymer ?
#
loop_
_entity_poly.entity_id
_entity_poly.type
_entity_poly.pdbx_seq_one_letter_code
_entity_poly.pdbx_strand_id
1 'polypeptide(L)'
;MKRNIFILTIVLMLLGVGVREIQAQNVTILPSGISPSPAGAVPRISYEAIMALPSPQGGDLAYDITFGVMRMYNGTDWLILRATDTSRREAGIYESINTKQLENNSIAVDVAGNVYISGRFKGTFSAGGFTLVSAGGYDLFVAKFNSSGTMQWLRRGGGQFDDFDHRLALDAAGNIYVTGGFQSVADFNTPSASGKNELVSAGGLDIFIAKYNSAGALQWLRRGGGAVNDRGNDIAIDGNNNIYIIGSFNGTANFNTPSAFGSNQLISAGTADLDMCVAKYNSAGTLQWLRRGGGTANDVGLGIAVDPTGVVYVTGSFAFTANFNTPSASGSNELVSVSNGVSDLFLVKYSTLGTLQWIRRGGGSSFDYGNDIALDATGNVYVTGKFSATANFNTPSAAGSNELVSAGLEDILVVKYNPSGVVQLLRRGGGAGNDIGHGIVVDESGNIYVTGEFKQTANFNTPTATGSNEMIAAGTDLASTDMFTVKYNAAGTVQWLQRGGGPSYDHGYGIALGANDNVYVVGTYRGLAPLGLGTFNTGSNDVLGGFWAFFKQ
;
A
#
# COMPACT_ATOMS: atom_id res chain seq x y z
N MET A 1 39.43 8.14 25.56
CA MET A 1 38.98 9.55 25.55
C MET A 1 39.72 10.30 24.43
N LYS A 2 39.26 10.20 23.19
CA LYS A 2 39.69 11.06 22.07
C LYS A 2 38.45 11.27 21.20
N ARG A 3 37.86 12.47 21.29
CA ARG A 3 36.68 12.88 20.52
C ARG A 3 37.21 13.64 19.30
N ASN A 4 37.12 13.04 18.12
CA ASN A 4 37.37 13.72 16.86
C ASN A 4 36.19 14.65 16.57
N ILE A 5 36.43 15.96 16.59
CA ILE A 5 35.49 16.97 16.10
C ILE A 5 35.81 17.19 14.62
N PHE A 6 34.87 16.85 13.75
CA PHE A 6 34.89 17.27 12.34
C PHE A 6 34.45 18.74 12.28
N ILE A 7 35.30 19.62 11.73
CA ILE A 7 34.95 21.00 11.40
C ILE A 7 34.46 21.01 9.95
N LEU A 8 33.18 21.34 9.76
CA LEU A 8 32.59 21.54 8.43
C LEU A 8 32.56 23.04 8.14
N THR A 9 33.35 23.50 7.17
CA THR A 9 33.35 24.90 6.70
C THR A 9 32.37 25.02 5.53
N ILE A 10 31.26 25.75 5.71
CA ILE A 10 30.34 26.13 4.63
C ILE A 10 30.68 27.57 4.23
N VAL A 11 31.08 27.78 2.97
CA VAL A 11 31.23 29.12 2.37
C VAL A 11 29.90 29.48 1.72
N LEU A 12 29.17 30.44 2.29
CA LEU A 12 27.95 30.99 1.70
C LEU A 12 28.33 32.21 0.85
N MET A 13 28.14 32.14 -0.47
CA MET A 13 28.24 33.32 -1.34
C MET A 13 26.88 34.01 -1.42
N LEU A 14 26.76 35.20 -0.84
CA LEU A 14 25.62 36.10 -1.03
C LEU A 14 25.93 37.06 -2.17
N LEU A 15 25.20 36.94 -3.29
CA LEU A 15 25.16 37.98 -4.31
C LEU A 15 24.13 39.04 -3.90
N GLY A 16 24.62 40.05 -3.19
CA GLY A 16 23.93 41.33 -2.99
C GLY A 16 24.66 42.42 -3.75
N VAL A 17 23.95 43.15 -4.61
CA VAL A 17 24.48 44.31 -5.33
C VAL A 17 24.71 45.45 -4.32
N GLY A 18 25.96 45.67 -3.91
CA GLY A 18 26.34 46.79 -3.06
C GLY A 18 27.61 46.53 -2.25
N VAL A 19 28.68 47.23 -2.59
CA VAL A 19 30.04 47.08 -2.04
C VAL A 19 30.09 47.36 -0.53
N ARG A 20 30.60 46.41 0.28
CA ARG A 20 31.75 46.57 1.22
C ARG A 20 31.98 45.30 2.07
N GLU A 21 33.22 44.80 1.98
CA GLU A 21 33.96 43.86 2.84
C GLU A 21 33.37 42.46 3.15
N ILE A 22 34.02 41.43 2.61
CA ILE A 22 33.83 40.03 2.98
C ILE A 22 34.66 39.74 4.23
N GLN A 23 34.01 39.49 5.37
CA GLN A 23 34.63 38.80 6.50
C GLN A 23 34.04 37.40 6.62
N ALA A 24 34.85 36.38 6.39
CA ALA A 24 34.48 35.00 6.69
C ALA A 24 34.57 34.78 8.21
N GLN A 25 33.46 34.39 8.85
CA GLN A 25 33.44 34.00 10.26
C GLN A 25 33.31 32.48 10.35
N ASN A 26 34.24 31.83 11.05
CA ASN A 26 34.18 30.39 11.31
C ASN A 26 33.10 30.10 12.35
N VAL A 27 32.19 29.19 12.04
CA VAL A 27 31.06 28.82 12.90
C VAL A 27 31.23 27.37 13.36
N THR A 28 31.16 27.12 14.68
CA THR A 28 31.21 25.76 15.26
C THR A 28 29.84 25.38 15.85
N ILE A 29 29.30 24.23 15.45
CA ILE A 29 28.03 23.69 15.98
C ILE A 29 28.33 22.72 17.11
N LEU A 30 27.84 23.01 18.32
CA LEU A 30 27.86 22.14 19.49
C LEU A 30 26.44 21.64 19.82
N PRO A 31 26.28 20.55 20.59
CA PRO A 31 24.97 20.10 21.08
C PRO A 31 24.20 21.16 21.88
N SER A 32 24.91 22.16 22.43
CA SER A 32 24.35 23.29 23.18
C SER A 32 24.12 24.56 22.33
N GLY A 33 24.39 24.52 21.02
CA GLY A 33 24.19 25.65 20.12
C GLY A 33 25.43 26.04 19.31
N ILE A 34 25.35 27.19 18.66
CA ILE A 34 26.38 27.75 17.77
C ILE A 34 27.20 28.79 18.54
N SER A 35 28.54 28.75 18.42
CA SER A 35 29.43 29.73 19.06
C SER A 35 30.37 30.39 18.06
N PRO A 36 30.55 31.74 18.10
CA PRO A 36 29.88 32.69 19.00
C PRO A 36 28.44 33.00 18.56
N SER A 37 27.56 33.31 19.51
CA SER A 37 26.15 33.66 19.26
C SER A 37 26.02 35.12 18.77
N PRO A 38 25.52 35.40 17.55
CA PRO A 38 25.22 36.74 17.10
C PRO A 38 23.77 37.14 17.44
N ALA A 39 23.53 38.43 17.60
CA ALA A 39 22.19 39.00 17.75
C ALA A 39 21.29 38.58 16.56
N GLY A 40 20.09 38.03 16.86
CA GLY A 40 19.15 37.51 15.87
C GLY A 40 19.10 35.98 15.81
N ALA A 41 18.78 35.33 16.93
CA ALA A 41 18.66 33.88 17.00
C ALA A 41 17.63 33.35 15.99
N VAL A 42 18.01 32.32 15.22
CA VAL A 42 17.09 31.56 14.36
C VAL A 42 16.00 30.96 15.25
N PRO A 43 14.72 31.34 15.09
CA PRO A 43 13.62 30.82 15.91
C PRO A 43 13.55 29.29 15.81
N ARG A 44 13.50 28.63 16.97
CA ARG A 44 13.36 27.17 17.07
C ARG A 44 11.93 26.86 17.49
N ILE A 45 11.06 26.60 16.52
CA ILE A 45 9.61 26.53 16.71
C ILE A 45 9.04 25.36 15.90
N SER A 46 7.84 24.90 16.22
CA SER A 46 7.21 23.78 15.52
C SER A 46 6.92 24.14 14.07
N TYR A 47 6.77 23.13 13.22
CA TYR A 47 6.37 23.30 11.83
C TYR A 47 5.14 24.21 11.68
N GLU A 48 4.10 23.97 12.49
CA GLU A 48 2.86 24.74 12.49
C GLU A 48 3.11 26.21 12.84
N ALA A 49 3.98 26.46 13.82
CA ALA A 49 4.37 27.81 14.21
C ALA A 49 5.18 28.52 13.13
N ILE A 50 6.02 27.81 12.35
CA ILE A 50 6.76 28.36 11.21
C ILE A 50 5.79 28.80 10.10
N MET A 51 4.82 27.94 9.76
CA MET A 51 3.84 28.23 8.72
C MET A 51 2.87 29.36 9.12
N ALA A 52 2.65 29.55 10.43
CA ALA A 52 1.84 30.62 10.98
C ALA A 52 2.59 31.94 11.18
N LEU A 53 3.88 32.04 10.82
CA LEU A 53 4.63 33.28 10.95
C LEU A 53 3.99 34.38 10.09
N PRO A 54 3.64 35.54 10.66
CA PRO A 54 3.03 36.61 9.91
C PRO A 54 4.09 37.32 9.04
N SER A 55 3.84 37.39 7.73
CA SER A 55 4.63 38.16 6.77
C SER A 55 6.14 37.81 6.70
N PRO A 56 6.51 36.51 6.54
CA PRO A 56 7.91 36.13 6.38
C PRO A 56 8.52 36.80 5.15
N GLN A 57 9.79 37.18 5.26
CA GLN A 57 10.56 37.81 4.19
C GLN A 57 11.51 36.81 3.55
N GLY A 58 11.78 36.98 2.25
CA GLY A 58 12.73 36.12 1.54
C GLY A 58 14.10 36.14 2.23
N GLY A 59 14.58 34.97 2.65
CA GLY A 59 15.79 34.77 3.43
C GLY A 59 15.57 34.50 4.91
N ASP A 60 14.35 34.61 5.44
CA ASP A 60 14.06 34.28 6.83
C ASP A 60 14.38 32.81 7.12
N LEU A 61 14.97 32.55 8.29
CA LEU A 61 15.36 31.21 8.74
C LEU A 61 14.56 30.79 9.96
N ALA A 62 14.20 29.52 10.03
CA ALA A 62 13.60 28.91 11.21
C ALA A 62 14.13 27.48 11.39
N TYR A 63 14.40 27.08 12.63
CA TYR A 63 14.72 25.70 12.95
C TYR A 63 13.42 24.99 13.34
N ASP A 64 12.99 24.08 12.49
CA ASP A 64 11.81 23.27 12.66
C ASP A 64 12.10 22.17 13.68
N ILE A 65 11.56 22.31 14.89
CA ILE A 65 11.73 21.31 15.94
C ILE A 65 10.85 20.08 15.73
N THR A 66 9.81 20.17 14.90
CA THR A 66 8.93 19.04 14.56
C THR A 66 9.69 18.04 13.70
N PHE A 67 10.47 18.52 12.73
CA PHE A 67 11.22 17.66 11.80
C PHE A 67 12.74 17.66 12.02
N GLY A 68 13.25 18.47 12.95
CA GLY A 68 14.69 18.55 13.25
C GLY A 68 15.52 19.12 12.10
N VAL A 69 14.96 20.03 11.31
CA VAL A 69 15.60 20.60 10.12
C VAL A 69 15.65 22.12 10.17
N MET A 70 16.56 22.72 9.42
CA MET A 70 16.57 24.17 9.19
C MET A 70 15.76 24.50 7.94
N ARG A 71 14.94 25.53 8.01
CA ARG A 71 14.12 26.03 6.90
C ARG A 71 14.49 27.46 6.53
N MET A 72 14.28 27.81 5.27
CA MET A 72 14.45 29.15 4.72
C MET A 72 13.23 29.56 3.91
N TYR A 73 12.70 30.75 4.13
CA TYR A 73 11.64 31.31 3.32
C TYR A 73 12.21 31.87 2.01
N ASN A 74 11.72 31.44 0.85
CA ASN A 74 12.25 31.88 -0.45
C ASN A 74 11.50 33.09 -1.05
N GLY A 75 10.53 33.65 -0.32
CA GLY A 75 9.63 34.70 -0.79
C GLY A 75 8.20 34.21 -1.05
N THR A 76 8.00 32.91 -1.28
CA THR A 76 6.67 32.28 -1.40
C THR A 76 6.44 31.20 -0.35
N ASP A 77 7.46 30.40 -0.04
CA ASP A 77 7.35 29.20 0.80
C ASP A 77 8.57 28.97 1.69
N TRP A 78 8.35 28.23 2.77
CA TRP A 78 9.41 27.74 3.67
C TRP A 78 10.03 26.44 3.15
N LEU A 79 11.22 26.54 2.58
CA LEU A 79 12.00 25.43 2.04
C LEU A 79 12.89 24.80 3.11
N ILE A 80 13.17 23.50 3.01
CA ILE A 80 14.14 22.84 3.89
C ILE A 80 15.57 23.07 3.37
N LEU A 81 16.44 23.61 4.22
CA LEU A 81 17.87 23.70 3.97
C LEU A 81 18.53 22.35 4.33
N ARG A 82 18.72 21.50 3.32
CA ARG A 82 19.54 20.30 3.47
C ARG A 82 21.00 20.63 3.13
N ALA A 83 21.93 20.31 4.04
CA ALA A 83 23.26 19.93 3.59
C ALA A 83 23.06 18.69 2.72
N THR A 84 23.63 18.67 1.52
CA THR A 84 23.66 17.50 0.66
C THR A 84 24.45 16.40 1.36
N ASP A 85 23.75 15.67 2.24
CA ASP A 85 24.22 14.42 2.79
C ASP A 85 24.18 13.41 1.65
N THR A 86 25.29 13.30 0.94
CA THR A 86 25.51 12.31 -0.12
C THR A 86 25.46 10.87 0.41
N SER A 87 25.31 10.65 1.72
CA SER A 87 25.06 9.33 2.30
C SER A 87 23.57 8.95 2.41
N ARG A 88 22.64 9.90 2.19
CA ARG A 88 21.19 9.64 2.24
C ARG A 88 20.62 9.50 0.83
N ARG A 89 20.37 8.25 0.46
CA ARG A 89 19.75 7.84 -0.81
C ARG A 89 18.23 7.98 -0.71
N GLU A 90 17.75 9.22 -0.75
CA GLU A 90 16.31 9.50 -0.87
C GLU A 90 15.98 9.85 -2.31
N ALA A 91 15.04 9.14 -2.90
CA ALA A 91 14.53 9.42 -4.23
C ALA A 91 13.02 9.66 -4.18
N GLY A 92 12.59 10.74 -3.54
CA GLY A 92 11.22 11.22 -3.75
C GLY A 92 11.06 11.69 -5.20
N ILE A 93 9.90 11.47 -5.81
CA ILE A 93 9.53 12.18 -7.04
C ILE A 93 9.33 13.65 -6.65
N TYR A 94 10.36 14.46 -6.87
CA TYR A 94 10.33 15.92 -6.72
C TYR A 94 10.23 16.56 -8.11
N GLU A 95 9.09 16.38 -8.78
CA GLU A 95 8.77 17.18 -9.95
C GLU A 95 7.30 17.61 -9.85
N SER A 96 7.03 18.86 -10.21
CA SER A 96 5.70 19.46 -10.22
C SER A 96 4.70 18.55 -10.94
N ILE A 97 3.90 17.84 -10.16
CA ILE A 97 2.81 17.00 -10.66
C ILE A 97 1.74 17.95 -11.18
N ASN A 98 1.71 18.18 -12.50
CA ASN A 98 0.66 18.94 -13.16
C ASN A 98 -0.65 18.12 -13.34
N THR A 99 -0.78 16.93 -12.75
CA THR A 99 -2.06 16.19 -12.74
C THR A 99 -2.97 16.62 -11.63
N LYS A 100 -4.26 16.65 -11.93
CA LYS A 100 -5.29 16.91 -10.95
C LYS A 100 -5.53 15.75 -9.99
N GLN A 101 -5.15 14.49 -10.29
CA GLN A 101 -5.36 13.32 -9.40
C GLN A 101 -4.35 12.19 -9.74
N LEU A 102 -3.47 11.81 -8.80
CA LEU A 102 -2.53 10.68 -8.87
C LEU A 102 -2.67 9.83 -7.61
N GLU A 103 -2.73 8.51 -7.76
CA GLU A 103 -2.84 7.57 -6.65
C GLU A 103 -1.85 6.42 -6.80
N ASN A 104 -1.07 6.12 -5.77
CA ASN A 104 -0.18 4.95 -5.75
C ASN A 104 -0.82 3.86 -4.88
N ASN A 105 -0.99 2.66 -5.44
CA ASN A 105 -1.70 1.56 -4.78
C ASN A 105 -0.79 0.42 -4.35
N SER A 106 0.24 0.10 -5.16
CA SER A 106 1.08 -1.07 -4.93
C SER A 106 2.56 -0.79 -5.14
N ILE A 107 3.40 -1.51 -4.39
CA ILE A 107 4.85 -1.43 -4.43
C ILE A 107 5.47 -2.81 -4.31
N ALA A 108 6.55 -3.06 -5.05
CA ALA A 108 7.44 -4.19 -4.83
C ALA A 108 8.89 -3.78 -5.03
N VAL A 109 9.81 -4.56 -4.46
CA VAL A 109 11.25 -4.33 -4.55
C VAL A 109 11.91 -5.64 -4.98
N ASP A 110 12.78 -5.57 -5.99
CA ASP A 110 13.56 -6.75 -6.40
C ASP A 110 14.85 -6.90 -5.59
N VAL A 111 15.51 -8.05 -5.74
CA VAL A 111 16.76 -8.36 -5.03
C VAL A 111 17.93 -7.41 -5.35
N ALA A 112 17.86 -6.68 -6.47
CA ALA A 112 18.84 -5.66 -6.82
C ALA A 112 18.51 -4.28 -6.20
N GLY A 113 17.40 -4.19 -5.46
CA GLY A 113 16.91 -2.97 -4.85
C GLY A 113 16.20 -2.03 -5.82
N ASN A 114 15.79 -2.51 -7.00
CA ASN A 114 14.94 -1.71 -7.88
C ASN A 114 13.52 -1.71 -7.32
N VAL A 115 12.86 -0.56 -7.38
CA VAL A 115 11.51 -0.34 -6.85
C VAL A 115 10.52 -0.28 -8.00
N TYR A 116 9.39 -0.95 -7.85
CA TYR A 116 8.30 -0.98 -8.81
C TYR A 116 7.06 -0.43 -8.14
N ILE A 117 6.40 0.53 -8.77
CA ILE A 117 5.19 1.18 -8.25
C ILE A 117 4.10 1.08 -9.31
N SER A 118 2.88 0.78 -8.87
CA SER A 118 1.69 0.93 -9.69
C SER A 118 0.65 1.79 -8.99
N GLY A 119 -0.23 2.36 -9.79
CA GLY A 119 -1.27 3.27 -9.34
C GLY A 119 -2.16 3.70 -10.49
N ARG A 120 -2.99 4.71 -10.25
CA ARG A 120 -3.83 5.35 -11.27
C ARG A 120 -3.64 6.85 -11.33
N PHE A 121 -3.90 7.44 -12.48
CA PHE A 121 -3.77 8.87 -12.69
C PHE A 121 -4.81 9.38 -13.69
N LYS A 122 -5.14 10.67 -13.59
CA LYS A 122 -6.01 11.36 -14.55
C LYS A 122 -5.34 12.61 -15.09
N GLY A 123 -5.39 12.80 -16.41
CA GLY A 123 -4.73 13.91 -17.10
C GLY A 123 -3.28 13.57 -17.49
N THR A 124 -2.36 14.52 -17.34
CA THR A 124 -0.95 14.39 -17.80
C THR A 124 0.02 14.11 -16.66
N PHE A 125 0.45 12.86 -16.49
CA PHE A 125 1.44 12.47 -15.47
C PHE A 125 2.86 12.58 -16.04
N SER A 126 3.70 13.45 -15.48
CA SER A 126 5.11 13.57 -15.86
C SER A 126 6.01 13.32 -14.66
N ALA A 127 6.99 12.43 -14.82
CA ALA A 127 7.98 12.11 -13.80
C ALA A 127 9.26 11.55 -14.44
N GLY A 128 10.42 12.02 -13.97
CA GLY A 128 11.71 11.43 -14.36
C GLY A 128 11.99 11.49 -15.86
N GLY A 129 11.51 12.53 -16.54
CA GLY A 129 11.62 12.70 -17.99
C GLY A 129 10.64 11.87 -18.83
N PHE A 130 9.72 11.12 -18.20
CA PHE A 130 8.64 10.40 -18.88
C PHE A 130 7.32 11.16 -18.72
N THR A 131 6.47 11.07 -19.74
CA THR A 131 5.12 11.67 -19.70
C THR A 131 4.08 10.67 -20.22
N LEU A 132 3.02 10.49 -19.44
CA LEU A 132 1.81 9.78 -19.81
C LEU A 132 0.62 10.74 -19.84
N VAL A 133 -0.37 10.43 -20.67
CA VAL A 133 -1.66 11.12 -20.71
C VAL A 133 -2.74 10.07 -20.59
N SER A 134 -3.72 10.23 -19.71
CA SER A 134 -4.84 9.29 -19.60
C SER A 134 -5.74 9.37 -20.84
N ALA A 135 -6.30 8.24 -21.28
CA ALA A 135 -7.12 8.15 -22.49
C ALA A 135 -8.58 8.59 -22.27
N GLY A 136 -8.97 8.85 -21.02
CA GLY A 136 -10.22 9.54 -20.68
C GLY A 136 -10.40 9.70 -19.18
N GLY A 137 -10.83 8.61 -18.53
CA GLY A 137 -10.95 8.52 -17.09
C GLY A 137 -9.60 8.48 -16.38
N TYR A 138 -9.60 7.85 -15.21
CA TYR A 138 -8.38 7.36 -14.61
C TYR A 138 -7.80 6.22 -15.46
N ASP A 139 -6.50 6.27 -15.71
CA ASP A 139 -5.75 5.16 -16.31
C ASP A 139 -4.75 4.62 -15.29
N LEU A 140 -4.40 3.35 -15.36
CA LEU A 140 -3.34 2.79 -14.53
C LEU A 140 -1.96 3.14 -15.07
N PHE A 141 -0.97 3.17 -14.18
CA PHE A 141 0.43 3.22 -14.54
C PHE A 141 1.25 2.15 -13.82
N VAL A 142 2.39 1.80 -14.41
CA VAL A 142 3.45 1.01 -13.79
C VAL A 142 4.78 1.72 -14.02
N ALA A 143 5.55 1.90 -12.97
CA ALA A 143 6.84 2.56 -12.99
C ALA A 143 7.92 1.68 -12.38
N LYS A 144 9.14 1.75 -12.91
CA LYS A 144 10.33 1.15 -12.30
C LYS A 144 11.35 2.23 -11.99
N PHE A 145 11.97 2.11 -10.83
CA PHE A 145 13.09 2.92 -10.36
C PHE A 145 14.25 1.98 -10.06
N ASN A 146 15.47 2.42 -10.34
CA ASN A 146 16.65 1.66 -9.90
C ASN A 146 16.89 1.85 -8.40
N SER A 147 17.92 1.21 -7.84
CA SER A 147 18.28 1.33 -6.42
C SER A 147 18.86 2.69 -6.00
N SER A 148 19.16 3.57 -6.96
CA SER A 148 19.40 5.00 -6.69
C SER A 148 18.13 5.85 -6.79
N GLY A 149 17.00 5.21 -7.08
CA GLY A 149 15.68 5.80 -7.25
C GLY A 149 15.51 6.67 -8.49
N THR A 150 16.36 6.47 -9.48
CA THR A 150 16.18 7.04 -10.82
C THR A 150 15.15 6.22 -11.59
N MET A 151 14.10 6.88 -12.10
CA MET A 151 13.08 6.22 -12.93
C MET A 151 13.74 5.63 -14.19
N GLN A 152 13.47 4.35 -14.44
CA GLN A 152 14.00 3.59 -15.58
C GLN A 152 12.98 3.55 -16.73
N TRP A 153 11.70 3.41 -16.39
CA TRP A 153 10.60 3.43 -17.34
C TRP A 153 9.26 3.68 -16.64
N LEU A 154 8.30 4.13 -17.43
CA LEU A 154 6.91 4.38 -17.06
C LEU A 154 5.99 3.85 -18.17
N ARG A 155 4.89 3.17 -17.79
CA ARG A 155 3.91 2.55 -18.70
C ARG A 155 2.49 2.90 -18.25
N ARG A 156 1.59 3.14 -19.21
CA ARG A 156 0.14 3.28 -19.00
C ARG A 156 -0.58 2.00 -19.41
N GLY A 157 -1.68 1.70 -18.73
CA GLY A 157 -2.77 0.87 -19.25
C GLY A 157 -4.10 1.59 -19.05
N GLY A 158 -4.96 1.60 -20.05
CA GLY A 158 -6.29 2.19 -19.89
C GLY A 158 -6.94 2.65 -21.17
N GLY A 159 -8.16 3.15 -21.04
CA GLY A 159 -9.06 3.49 -22.13
C GLY A 159 -9.91 4.72 -21.83
N GLN A 160 -11.14 4.72 -22.33
CA GLN A 160 -12.02 5.88 -22.23
C GLN A 160 -12.56 6.12 -20.80
N PHE A 161 -12.75 5.04 -20.04
CA PHE A 161 -13.39 5.06 -18.72
C PHE A 161 -12.34 4.93 -17.61
N ASP A 162 -12.80 4.81 -16.36
CA ASP A 162 -11.90 4.62 -15.24
C ASP A 162 -11.38 3.18 -15.21
N ASP A 163 -10.06 3.06 -15.32
CA ASP A 163 -9.28 1.85 -15.14
C ASP A 163 -8.41 2.00 -13.89
N PHE A 164 -8.30 0.94 -13.11
CA PHE A 164 -7.60 0.99 -11.83
C PHE A 164 -6.79 -0.29 -11.62
N ASP A 165 -5.57 -0.12 -11.13
CA ASP A 165 -4.77 -1.21 -10.58
C ASP A 165 -5.13 -1.43 -9.10
N HIS A 166 -4.91 -2.64 -8.61
CA HIS A 166 -4.96 -2.92 -7.18
C HIS A 166 -3.64 -3.47 -6.65
N ARG A 167 -2.98 -4.36 -7.41
CA ARG A 167 -1.72 -4.95 -6.98
C ARG A 167 -0.77 -5.30 -8.11
N LEU A 168 0.52 -5.23 -7.79
CA LEU A 168 1.62 -5.76 -8.59
C LEU A 168 2.40 -6.82 -7.82
N ALA A 169 2.95 -7.79 -8.55
CA ALA A 169 3.90 -8.79 -8.03
C ALA A 169 5.07 -8.98 -9.01
N LEU A 170 6.20 -9.47 -8.48
CA LEU A 170 7.41 -9.75 -9.24
C LEU A 170 7.72 -11.24 -9.20
N ASP A 171 8.27 -11.77 -10.30
CA ASP A 171 9.01 -13.03 -10.24
C ASP A 171 10.50 -12.81 -9.98
N ALA A 172 11.23 -13.90 -9.74
CA ALA A 172 12.67 -13.85 -9.45
C ALA A 172 13.52 -13.29 -10.61
N ALA A 173 12.99 -13.27 -11.84
CA ALA A 173 13.65 -12.66 -12.99
C ALA A 173 13.32 -11.16 -13.15
N GLY A 174 12.51 -10.60 -12.24
CA GLY A 174 12.04 -9.22 -12.28
C GLY A 174 10.98 -8.96 -13.34
N ASN A 175 10.29 -10.00 -13.83
CA ASN A 175 9.07 -9.77 -14.61
C ASN A 175 7.96 -9.30 -13.67
N ILE A 176 7.11 -8.42 -14.18
CA ILE A 176 6.09 -7.72 -13.42
C ILE A 176 4.73 -8.25 -13.83
N TYR A 177 3.88 -8.52 -12.85
CA TYR A 177 2.51 -8.96 -13.04
C TYR A 177 1.59 -7.96 -12.34
N VAL A 178 0.58 -7.46 -13.03
CA VAL A 178 -0.36 -6.46 -12.50
C VAL A 178 -1.79 -6.93 -12.74
N THR A 179 -2.64 -6.74 -11.74
CA THR A 179 -4.09 -7.00 -11.83
C THR A 179 -4.90 -5.77 -11.42
N GLY A 180 -6.13 -5.69 -11.90
CA GLY A 180 -7.04 -4.59 -11.58
C GLY A 180 -8.38 -4.72 -12.30
N GLY A 181 -9.04 -3.59 -12.53
CA GLY A 181 -10.29 -3.48 -13.29
C GLY A 181 -10.14 -2.56 -14.49
N PHE A 182 -10.81 -2.88 -15.60
CA PHE A 182 -10.88 -2.04 -16.79
C PHE A 182 -12.28 -2.10 -17.43
N GLN A 183 -12.67 -1.07 -18.18
CA GLN A 183 -13.97 -1.04 -18.86
C GLN A 183 -13.85 -0.65 -20.34
N SER A 184 -14.67 -1.27 -21.19
CA SER A 184 -14.63 -1.06 -22.64
C SER A 184 -13.30 -1.53 -23.22
N VAL A 185 -12.72 -0.79 -24.16
CA VAL A 185 -11.40 -1.05 -24.73
C VAL A 185 -10.33 -0.35 -23.90
N ALA A 186 -9.38 -1.12 -23.36
CA ALA A 186 -8.21 -0.60 -22.67
C ALA A 186 -6.93 -0.98 -23.43
N ASP A 187 -6.06 0.00 -23.65
CA ASP A 187 -4.78 -0.16 -24.34
C ASP A 187 -3.62 -0.14 -23.33
N PHE A 188 -2.79 -1.17 -23.39
CA PHE A 188 -1.60 -1.35 -22.56
C PHE A 188 -0.30 -1.01 -23.31
N ASN A 189 -0.37 -0.27 -24.43
CA ASN A 189 0.76 0.18 -25.23
C ASN A 189 1.06 1.67 -25.12
N THR A 190 1.86 2.06 -24.12
CA THR A 190 2.45 3.40 -24.16
C THR A 190 3.90 3.46 -23.66
N PRO A 191 4.73 4.32 -24.28
CA PRO A 191 4.35 5.28 -25.32
C PRO A 191 4.56 4.80 -26.78
N SER A 192 5.14 3.62 -27.05
CA SER A 192 5.60 3.31 -28.43
C SER A 192 5.76 1.82 -28.76
N ALA A 193 4.68 1.05 -28.84
CA ALA A 193 4.72 -0.25 -29.50
C ALA A 193 3.60 -0.36 -30.56
N SER A 194 3.97 -0.73 -31.79
CA SER A 194 3.03 -1.08 -32.85
C SER A 194 2.44 -2.47 -32.59
N GLY A 195 1.12 -2.58 -32.50
CA GLY A 195 0.38 -3.84 -32.31
C GLY A 195 -0.89 -3.63 -31.48
N LYS A 196 -1.86 -4.54 -31.56
CA LYS A 196 -3.09 -4.49 -30.74
C LYS A 196 -2.84 -5.16 -29.38
N ASN A 197 -2.35 -4.41 -28.40
CA ASN A 197 -2.25 -4.86 -26.99
C ASN A 197 -3.44 -4.33 -26.18
N GLU A 198 -4.62 -4.57 -26.74
CA GLU A 198 -5.89 -4.11 -26.20
C GLU A 198 -6.61 -5.29 -25.52
N LEU A 199 -7.29 -4.99 -24.42
CA LEU A 199 -8.36 -5.83 -23.90
C LEU A 199 -9.70 -5.15 -24.14
N VAL A 200 -10.74 -5.97 -24.29
CA VAL A 200 -12.12 -5.50 -24.41
C VAL A 200 -12.93 -6.18 -23.31
N SER A 201 -13.62 -5.41 -22.48
CA SER A 201 -14.49 -5.98 -21.44
C SER A 201 -15.73 -6.63 -22.07
N ALA A 202 -16.31 -7.62 -21.40
CA ALA A 202 -17.54 -8.31 -21.84
C ALA A 202 -18.83 -7.62 -21.35
N GLY A 203 -18.71 -6.42 -20.77
CA GLY A 203 -19.83 -5.63 -20.26
C GLY A 203 -19.33 -4.50 -19.38
N GLY A 204 -19.56 -4.64 -18.07
CA GLY A 204 -19.06 -3.71 -17.06
C GLY A 204 -17.54 -3.69 -16.93
N LEU A 205 -17.07 -3.39 -15.72
CA LEU A 205 -15.67 -3.55 -15.35
C LEU A 205 -15.29 -5.04 -15.42
N ASP A 206 -14.16 -5.36 -16.02
CA ASP A 206 -13.60 -6.70 -16.03
C ASP A 206 -12.20 -6.73 -15.41
N ILE A 207 -11.79 -7.91 -14.96
CA ILE A 207 -10.44 -8.17 -14.47
C ILE A 207 -9.46 -8.18 -15.64
N PHE A 208 -8.35 -7.47 -15.53
CA PHE A 208 -7.17 -7.69 -16.38
C PHE A 208 -6.04 -8.35 -15.60
N ILE A 209 -5.19 -9.09 -16.31
CA ILE A 209 -3.88 -9.51 -15.83
C ILE A 209 -2.86 -9.15 -16.91
N ALA A 210 -1.88 -8.33 -16.57
CA ALA A 210 -0.83 -7.91 -17.48
C ALA A 210 0.54 -8.42 -17.00
N LYS A 211 1.28 -9.06 -17.89
CA LYS A 211 2.69 -9.43 -17.65
C LYS A 211 3.61 -8.52 -18.44
N TYR A 212 4.59 -7.91 -17.77
CA TYR A 212 5.69 -7.18 -18.38
C TYR A 212 7.01 -7.88 -18.05
N ASN A 213 8.00 -7.76 -18.94
CA ASN A 213 9.37 -8.14 -18.58
C ASN A 213 10.05 -7.05 -17.74
N SER A 214 11.26 -7.30 -17.23
CA SER A 214 12.01 -6.36 -16.39
C SER A 214 12.38 -5.02 -17.05
N ALA A 215 12.29 -4.95 -18.40
CA ALA A 215 12.45 -3.75 -19.21
C ALA A 215 11.13 -2.99 -19.47
N GLY A 216 10.03 -3.46 -18.87
CA GLY A 216 8.70 -2.86 -19.02
C GLY A 216 8.04 -3.16 -20.36
N ALA A 217 8.49 -4.18 -21.11
CA ALA A 217 7.82 -4.60 -22.35
C ALA A 217 6.72 -5.61 -22.03
N LEU A 218 5.50 -5.33 -22.48
CA LEU A 218 4.35 -6.21 -22.31
C LEU A 218 4.59 -7.57 -23.00
N GLN A 219 4.30 -8.65 -22.28
CA GLN A 219 4.50 -10.03 -22.74
C GLN A 219 3.17 -10.68 -23.12
N TRP A 220 2.14 -10.51 -22.27
CA TRP A 220 0.79 -10.98 -22.55
C TRP A 220 -0.23 -10.27 -21.65
N LEU A 221 -1.50 -10.35 -22.08
CA LEU A 221 -2.67 -9.88 -21.34
C LEU A 221 -3.68 -11.02 -21.17
N ARG A 222 -4.42 -11.02 -20.07
CA ARG A 222 -5.59 -11.87 -19.85
C ARG A 222 -6.74 -11.04 -19.30
N ARG A 223 -7.96 -11.49 -19.62
CA ARG A 223 -9.20 -10.94 -19.09
C ARG A 223 -9.95 -12.01 -18.31
N GLY A 224 -10.50 -11.64 -17.17
CA GLY A 224 -11.53 -12.38 -16.45
C GLY A 224 -12.76 -11.52 -16.26
N GLY A 225 -13.95 -12.04 -16.55
CA GLY A 225 -15.18 -11.32 -16.26
C GLY A 225 -16.33 -11.57 -17.23
N GLY A 226 -17.42 -10.86 -17.01
CA GLY A 226 -18.75 -11.10 -17.56
C GLY A 226 -19.48 -9.83 -18.00
N ALA A 227 -20.81 -9.87 -17.90
CA ALA A 227 -21.65 -8.75 -18.31
C ALA A 227 -21.69 -7.62 -17.26
N VAL A 228 -21.34 -7.92 -16.01
CA VAL A 228 -21.43 -7.04 -14.83
C VAL A 228 -20.02 -6.71 -14.35
N ASN A 229 -19.90 -5.90 -13.29
CA ASN A 229 -18.61 -5.49 -12.75
C ASN A 229 -17.89 -6.62 -12.00
N ASP A 230 -16.67 -6.88 -12.43
CA ASP A 230 -15.71 -7.82 -11.88
C ASP A 230 -14.37 -7.10 -11.62
N ARG A 231 -13.64 -7.52 -10.59
CA ARG A 231 -12.42 -6.83 -10.13
C ARG A 231 -11.36 -7.83 -9.68
N GLY A 232 -10.13 -7.70 -10.17
CA GLY A 232 -8.98 -8.39 -9.59
C GLY A 232 -8.38 -7.53 -8.50
N ASN A 233 -8.32 -8.04 -7.27
CA ASN A 233 -7.97 -7.28 -6.07
C ASN A 233 -6.51 -7.52 -5.64
N ASP A 234 -5.98 -8.72 -5.84
CA ASP A 234 -4.58 -9.03 -5.48
C ASP A 234 -3.98 -10.15 -6.35
N ILE A 235 -2.64 -10.21 -6.42
CA ILE A 235 -1.87 -11.11 -7.29
C ILE A 235 -0.61 -11.64 -6.58
N ALA A 236 -0.35 -12.94 -6.68
CA ALA A 236 0.83 -13.60 -6.11
C ALA A 236 1.47 -14.58 -7.10
N ILE A 237 2.79 -14.79 -6.97
CA ILE A 237 3.59 -15.65 -7.86
C ILE A 237 4.28 -16.75 -7.04
N ASP A 238 4.26 -18.00 -7.51
CA ASP A 238 5.00 -19.10 -6.87
C ASP A 238 6.44 -19.26 -7.42
N GLY A 239 7.23 -20.17 -6.81
CA GLY A 239 8.60 -20.44 -7.24
C GLY A 239 8.73 -21.06 -8.63
N ASN A 240 7.62 -21.50 -9.24
CA ASN A 240 7.55 -22.01 -10.61
C ASN A 240 7.04 -20.96 -11.61
N ASN A 241 6.90 -19.70 -11.18
CA ASN A 241 6.33 -18.59 -11.95
C ASN A 241 4.88 -18.82 -12.38
N ASN A 242 4.10 -19.60 -11.61
CA ASN A 242 2.65 -19.61 -11.76
C ASN A 242 2.07 -18.36 -11.11
N ILE A 243 1.04 -17.81 -11.73
CA ILE A 243 0.36 -16.59 -11.35
C ILE A 243 -0.94 -16.97 -10.66
N TYR A 244 -1.25 -16.32 -9.54
CA TYR A 244 -2.47 -16.49 -8.79
C TYR A 244 -3.12 -15.14 -8.61
N ILE A 245 -4.39 -15.01 -8.96
CA ILE A 245 -5.17 -13.80 -8.67
C ILE A 245 -6.31 -14.14 -7.72
N ILE A 246 -6.69 -13.15 -6.93
CA ILE A 246 -7.96 -13.11 -6.20
C ILE A 246 -8.74 -11.89 -6.61
N GLY A 247 -10.07 -12.00 -6.61
CA GLY A 247 -10.94 -10.90 -6.96
C GLY A 247 -12.38 -11.15 -6.59
N SER A 248 -13.26 -10.28 -7.07
CA SER A 248 -14.71 -10.38 -6.93
C SER A 248 -15.38 -10.34 -8.30
N PHE A 249 -16.49 -11.06 -8.47
CA PHE A 249 -17.25 -11.11 -9.72
C PHE A 249 -18.75 -11.20 -9.45
N ASN A 250 -19.59 -10.83 -10.43
CA ASN A 250 -21.06 -10.88 -10.32
C ASN A 250 -21.68 -11.61 -11.52
N GLY A 251 -22.58 -12.55 -11.26
CA GLY A 251 -23.24 -13.32 -12.30
C GLY A 251 -22.30 -14.34 -12.91
N THR A 252 -22.15 -14.35 -14.24
CA THR A 252 -21.27 -15.31 -14.94
C THR A 252 -20.00 -14.62 -15.44
N ALA A 253 -18.84 -15.01 -14.90
CA ALA A 253 -17.53 -14.50 -15.32
C ALA A 253 -16.74 -15.57 -16.07
N ASN A 254 -16.08 -15.20 -17.16
CA ASN A 254 -15.23 -16.09 -17.95
C ASN A 254 -13.76 -15.64 -17.88
N PHE A 255 -12.86 -16.55 -17.51
CA PHE A 255 -11.43 -16.29 -17.28
C PHE A 255 -10.52 -16.65 -18.45
N ASN A 256 -11.06 -16.67 -19.68
CA ASN A 256 -10.38 -17.22 -20.86
C ASN A 256 -10.57 -16.38 -22.14
N THR A 257 -9.95 -15.20 -22.25
CA THR A 257 -9.78 -14.53 -23.55
C THR A 257 -8.42 -13.83 -23.75
N PRO A 258 -7.94 -13.66 -25.01
CA PRO A 258 -8.72 -13.73 -26.26
C PRO A 258 -8.55 -15.03 -27.07
N SER A 259 -9.39 -16.05 -26.79
CA SER A 259 -10.19 -16.81 -27.78
C SER A 259 -10.47 -18.29 -27.44
N ALA A 260 -11.72 -18.69 -27.70
CA ALA A 260 -12.21 -19.89 -28.38
C ALA A 260 -12.37 -21.29 -27.71
N PHE A 261 -11.96 -21.60 -26.48
CA PHE A 261 -12.20 -22.97 -25.95
C PHE A 261 -12.66 -23.07 -24.48
N GLY A 262 -13.76 -23.82 -24.27
CA GLY A 262 -14.24 -24.37 -22.99
C GLY A 262 -15.03 -23.43 -22.07
N SER A 263 -15.79 -24.00 -21.12
CA SER A 263 -16.46 -23.23 -20.04
C SER A 263 -15.50 -22.99 -18.87
N ASN A 264 -14.60 -22.01 -18.99
CA ASN A 264 -13.80 -21.48 -17.87
C ASN A 264 -14.57 -20.40 -17.11
N GLN A 265 -15.81 -20.76 -16.78
CA GLN A 265 -16.79 -19.88 -16.19
C GLN A 265 -16.92 -20.14 -14.70
N LEU A 266 -17.04 -19.07 -13.95
CA LEU A 266 -17.61 -19.07 -12.60
C LEU A 266 -19.00 -18.45 -12.68
N ILE A 267 -19.90 -18.94 -11.83
CA ILE A 267 -21.26 -18.41 -11.67
C ILE A 267 -21.42 -18.05 -10.20
N SER A 268 -21.81 -16.82 -9.88
CA SER A 268 -22.09 -16.41 -8.51
C SER A 268 -23.27 -17.20 -7.93
N ALA A 269 -23.27 -17.47 -6.63
CA ALA A 269 -24.33 -18.29 -6.03
C ALA A 269 -25.65 -17.54 -5.81
N GLY A 270 -25.62 -16.24 -5.54
CA GLY A 270 -26.82 -15.41 -5.48
C GLY A 270 -27.18 -14.73 -6.80
N THR A 271 -28.28 -13.98 -6.76
CA THR A 271 -28.74 -13.14 -7.87
C THR A 271 -28.30 -11.69 -7.62
N ALA A 272 -27.36 -11.20 -8.42
CA ALA A 272 -26.83 -9.83 -8.37
C ALA A 272 -25.96 -9.45 -7.15
N ASP A 273 -25.37 -10.44 -6.48
CA ASP A 273 -24.34 -10.30 -5.46
C ASP A 273 -22.92 -10.51 -6.02
N LEU A 274 -21.93 -10.05 -5.26
CA LEU A 274 -20.52 -10.32 -5.52
C LEU A 274 -20.12 -11.66 -4.89
N ASP A 275 -19.43 -12.51 -5.65
CA ASP A 275 -18.70 -13.67 -5.14
C ASP A 275 -17.21 -13.48 -5.37
N MET A 276 -16.36 -14.18 -4.61
CA MET A 276 -14.92 -14.15 -4.86
C MET A 276 -14.50 -15.18 -5.90
N CYS A 277 -13.43 -14.86 -6.62
CA CYS A 277 -12.75 -15.78 -7.51
C CYS A 277 -11.27 -15.93 -7.12
N VAL A 278 -10.74 -17.14 -7.28
CA VAL A 278 -9.30 -17.43 -7.24
C VAL A 278 -8.93 -18.14 -8.52
N ALA A 279 -7.97 -17.60 -9.27
CA ALA A 279 -7.54 -18.17 -10.54
C ALA A 279 -6.03 -18.40 -10.56
N LYS A 280 -5.61 -19.61 -10.94
CA LYS A 280 -4.21 -19.94 -11.20
C LYS A 280 -3.94 -19.99 -12.69
N TYR A 281 -2.86 -19.35 -13.14
CA TYR A 281 -2.30 -19.43 -14.49
C TYR A 281 -0.85 -19.91 -14.42
N ASN A 282 -0.36 -20.55 -15.47
CA ASN A 282 1.07 -20.80 -15.61
C ASN A 282 1.82 -19.55 -16.13
N SER A 283 3.15 -19.60 -16.22
CA SER A 283 3.99 -18.46 -16.65
C SER A 283 3.71 -17.92 -18.07
N ALA A 284 3.07 -18.73 -18.92
CA ALA A 284 2.59 -18.36 -20.26
C ALA A 284 1.19 -17.73 -20.25
N GLY A 285 0.56 -17.59 -19.08
CA GLY A 285 -0.79 -17.09 -18.89
C GLY A 285 -1.87 -18.11 -19.25
N THR A 286 -1.57 -19.41 -19.29
CA THR A 286 -2.60 -20.45 -19.51
C THR A 286 -3.24 -20.79 -18.17
N LEU A 287 -4.57 -20.67 -18.09
CA LEU A 287 -5.35 -21.01 -16.91
C LEU A 287 -5.15 -22.49 -16.52
N GLN A 288 -4.91 -22.74 -15.24
CA GLN A 288 -4.67 -24.07 -14.66
C GLN A 288 -5.86 -24.53 -13.83
N TRP A 289 -6.39 -23.66 -12.97
CA TRP A 289 -7.61 -23.92 -12.21
C TRP A 289 -8.30 -22.64 -11.75
N LEU A 290 -9.59 -22.76 -11.44
CA LEU A 290 -10.44 -21.69 -10.89
C LEU A 290 -11.17 -22.16 -9.64
N ARG A 291 -11.39 -21.26 -8.68
CA ARG A 291 -12.26 -21.48 -7.52
C ARG A 291 -13.17 -20.27 -7.33
N ARG A 292 -14.43 -20.57 -7.00
CA ARG A 292 -15.39 -19.61 -6.45
C ARG A 292 -15.37 -19.74 -4.93
N GLY A 293 -15.51 -18.61 -4.25
CA GLY A 293 -15.89 -18.56 -2.85
C GLY A 293 -17.11 -17.65 -2.69
N GLY A 294 -18.11 -18.09 -1.94
CA GLY A 294 -19.25 -17.24 -1.60
C GLY A 294 -20.60 -17.96 -1.59
N GLY A 295 -21.65 -17.20 -1.31
CA GLY A 295 -23.02 -17.64 -1.14
C GLY A 295 -24.02 -16.71 -1.80
N THR A 296 -25.09 -16.34 -1.09
CA THR A 296 -26.20 -15.57 -1.66
C THR A 296 -26.14 -14.09 -1.30
N ALA A 297 -24.98 -13.62 -0.82
CA ALA A 297 -24.73 -12.24 -0.45
C ALA A 297 -23.31 -11.84 -0.84
N ASN A 298 -22.97 -10.57 -0.64
CA ASN A 298 -21.69 -10.05 -1.09
C ASN A 298 -20.51 -10.68 -0.33
N ASP A 299 -19.68 -11.39 -1.08
CA ASP A 299 -18.45 -12.02 -0.66
C ASP A 299 -17.31 -11.48 -1.54
N VAL A 300 -16.22 -11.04 -0.90
CA VAL A 300 -15.12 -10.38 -1.61
C VAL A 300 -13.79 -10.98 -1.19
N GLY A 301 -12.97 -11.34 -2.19
CA GLY A 301 -11.60 -11.76 -1.97
C GLY A 301 -10.66 -10.58 -2.11
N LEU A 302 -9.87 -10.28 -1.09
CA LEU A 302 -9.08 -9.03 -1.02
C LEU A 302 -7.57 -9.28 -1.06
N GLY A 303 -7.08 -10.35 -0.44
CA GLY A 303 -5.65 -10.66 -0.36
C GLY A 303 -5.32 -12.10 -0.72
N ILE A 304 -4.17 -12.32 -1.37
CA ILE A 304 -3.65 -13.63 -1.72
C ILE A 304 -2.14 -13.72 -1.46
N ALA A 305 -1.71 -14.80 -0.80
CA ALA A 305 -0.29 -15.13 -0.68
C ALA A 305 -0.05 -16.61 -1.05
N VAL A 306 1.11 -16.87 -1.64
CA VAL A 306 1.48 -18.20 -2.14
C VAL A 306 2.88 -18.53 -1.66
N ASP A 307 3.05 -19.75 -1.14
CA ASP A 307 4.38 -20.23 -0.79
C ASP A 307 5.17 -20.63 -2.06
N PRO A 308 6.51 -20.75 -2.00
CA PRO A 308 7.31 -21.09 -3.18
C PRO A 308 6.93 -22.43 -3.84
N THR A 309 6.25 -23.33 -3.13
CA THR A 309 5.79 -24.63 -3.65
C THR A 309 4.45 -24.55 -4.36
N GLY A 310 3.71 -23.45 -4.20
CA GLY A 310 2.43 -23.16 -4.83
C GLY A 310 1.21 -23.41 -3.94
N VAL A 311 1.38 -23.58 -2.62
CA VAL A 311 0.26 -23.63 -1.65
C VAL A 311 -0.29 -22.21 -1.49
N VAL A 312 -1.61 -22.08 -1.53
CA VAL A 312 -2.29 -20.78 -1.63
C VAL A 312 -3.02 -20.46 -0.35
N TYR A 313 -2.92 -19.21 0.09
CA TYR A 313 -3.72 -18.64 1.17
C TYR A 313 -4.45 -17.40 0.67
N VAL A 314 -5.74 -17.30 0.99
CA VAL A 314 -6.56 -16.16 0.58
C VAL A 314 -7.38 -15.62 1.74
N THR A 315 -7.58 -14.30 1.75
CA THR A 315 -8.36 -13.59 2.77
C THR A 315 -9.33 -12.59 2.12
N GLY A 316 -10.32 -12.16 2.87
CA GLY A 316 -11.32 -11.19 2.44
C GLY A 316 -12.46 -11.09 3.45
N SER A 317 -13.67 -10.83 2.98
CA SER A 317 -14.87 -10.88 3.81
C SER A 317 -16.00 -11.67 3.13
N PHE A 318 -16.90 -12.21 3.95
CA PHE A 318 -18.08 -12.92 3.48
C PHE A 318 -19.31 -12.59 4.35
N ALA A 319 -20.51 -12.69 3.79
CA ALA A 319 -21.77 -12.40 4.47
C ALA A 319 -22.69 -13.63 4.54
N PHE A 320 -23.34 -13.82 5.69
CA PHE A 320 -24.22 -14.97 5.98
C PHE A 320 -23.55 -16.34 5.82
N THR A 321 -23.54 -16.94 4.63
CA THR A 321 -22.98 -18.28 4.42
C THR A 321 -22.18 -18.27 3.14
N ALA A 322 -20.95 -18.78 3.16
CA ALA A 322 -20.10 -18.85 1.99
C ALA A 322 -19.52 -20.26 1.80
N ASN A 323 -19.49 -20.72 0.55
CA ASN A 323 -18.88 -21.99 0.17
C ASN A 323 -17.61 -21.72 -0.66
N PHE A 324 -16.50 -22.33 -0.27
CA PHE A 324 -15.17 -22.11 -0.85
C PHE A 324 -14.67 -23.27 -1.71
N ASN A 325 -15.56 -24.21 -2.08
CA ASN A 325 -15.23 -25.36 -2.91
C ASN A 325 -15.85 -25.27 -4.32
N THR A 326 -14.96 -25.31 -5.31
CA THR A 326 -15.21 -25.62 -6.73
C THR A 326 -16.10 -24.65 -7.53
N PRO A 327 -15.98 -24.66 -8.88
CA PRO A 327 -16.64 -23.69 -9.75
C PRO A 327 -18.19 -23.69 -9.75
N SER A 328 -18.86 -24.74 -9.25
CA SER A 328 -20.31 -24.91 -9.48
C SER A 328 -20.99 -26.09 -8.77
N ALA A 329 -20.40 -26.74 -7.76
CA ALA A 329 -21.05 -27.86 -7.06
C ALA A 329 -21.68 -27.46 -5.72
N SER A 330 -22.94 -27.83 -5.50
CA SER A 330 -23.57 -27.85 -4.18
C SER A 330 -23.12 -29.09 -3.40
N GLY A 331 -22.68 -28.91 -2.14
CA GLY A 331 -22.19 -30.01 -1.29
C GLY A 331 -21.27 -29.57 -0.14
N SER A 332 -21.27 -30.38 0.92
CA SER A 332 -20.86 -30.07 2.31
C SER A 332 -19.37 -29.78 2.50
N ASN A 333 -19.03 -28.49 2.66
CA ASN A 333 -17.83 -27.95 3.30
C ASN A 333 -18.02 -26.42 3.44
N GLU A 334 -19.16 -26.05 4.01
CA GLU A 334 -19.65 -24.67 4.13
C GLU A 334 -18.95 -23.97 5.30
N LEU A 335 -18.56 -22.71 5.11
CA LEU A 335 -18.47 -21.79 6.23
C LEU A 335 -19.84 -21.14 6.40
N VAL A 336 -20.42 -21.28 7.59
CA VAL A 336 -21.58 -20.50 8.00
C VAL A 336 -21.06 -19.37 8.89
N SER A 337 -21.46 -18.13 8.60
CA SER A 337 -21.20 -17.02 9.53
C SER A 337 -21.99 -17.26 10.82
N VAL A 338 -21.36 -17.00 11.95
CA VAL A 338 -21.86 -17.25 13.30
C VAL A 338 -22.99 -16.28 13.65
N SER A 339 -23.16 -15.21 12.89
CA SER A 339 -24.17 -14.20 13.15
C SER A 339 -24.81 -13.76 11.84
N ASN A 340 -26.09 -13.43 11.90
CA ASN A 340 -26.75 -12.55 10.92
C ASN A 340 -26.16 -11.12 10.95
N GLY A 341 -24.85 -10.98 11.23
CA GLY A 341 -24.03 -9.77 11.15
C GLY A 341 -23.51 -9.57 9.74
N VAL A 342 -23.06 -8.34 9.45
CA VAL A 342 -23.04 -7.82 8.09
C VAL A 342 -21.96 -8.46 7.20
N SER A 343 -20.73 -8.65 7.71
CA SER A 343 -19.64 -9.36 6.99
C SER A 343 -18.52 -9.78 7.95
N ASP A 344 -18.01 -11.01 7.81
CA ASP A 344 -16.91 -11.54 8.62
C ASP A 344 -15.66 -11.81 7.76
N LEU A 345 -14.47 -11.76 8.38
CA LEU A 345 -13.20 -12.14 7.77
C LEU A 345 -13.16 -13.66 7.54
N PHE A 346 -12.64 -14.08 6.39
CA PHE A 346 -12.22 -15.47 6.15
C PHE A 346 -10.72 -15.57 5.90
N LEU A 347 -10.15 -16.74 6.19
CA LEU A 347 -8.82 -17.14 5.73
C LEU A 347 -8.90 -18.59 5.23
N VAL A 348 -8.58 -18.81 3.96
CA VAL A 348 -8.67 -20.12 3.31
C VAL A 348 -7.30 -20.58 2.87
N LYS A 349 -7.00 -21.88 3.04
CA LYS A 349 -5.83 -22.54 2.47
C LYS A 349 -6.23 -23.52 1.36
N TYR A 350 -5.60 -23.41 0.19
CA TYR A 350 -5.70 -24.37 -0.90
C TYR A 350 -4.37 -25.08 -1.15
N SER A 351 -4.43 -26.33 -1.60
CA SER A 351 -3.28 -27.06 -2.12
C SER A 351 -2.80 -26.47 -3.46
N THR A 352 -1.67 -26.96 -3.97
CA THR A 352 -1.13 -26.58 -5.29
C THR A 352 -2.07 -26.88 -6.46
N LEU A 353 -2.99 -27.84 -6.27
CA LEU A 353 -4.04 -28.24 -7.22
C LEU A 353 -5.37 -27.47 -7.01
N GLY A 354 -5.38 -26.51 -6.08
CA GLY A 354 -6.57 -25.75 -5.70
C GLY A 354 -7.54 -26.53 -4.81
N THR A 355 -7.15 -27.66 -4.22
CA THR A 355 -8.04 -28.40 -3.30
C THR A 355 -8.07 -27.71 -1.96
N LEU A 356 -9.26 -27.41 -1.43
CA LEU A 356 -9.40 -26.82 -0.10
C LEU A 356 -8.72 -27.70 0.95
N GLN A 357 -7.89 -27.10 1.80
CA GLN A 357 -7.21 -27.79 2.90
C GLN A 357 -7.87 -27.46 4.24
N TRP A 358 -8.08 -26.17 4.51
CA TRP A 358 -8.80 -25.71 5.68
C TRP A 358 -9.31 -24.29 5.48
N ILE A 359 -10.26 -23.89 6.32
CA ILE A 359 -10.77 -22.52 6.38
C ILE A 359 -10.81 -22.04 7.83
N ARG A 360 -10.58 -20.75 8.04
CA ARG A 360 -10.75 -20.02 9.29
C ARG A 360 -11.67 -18.82 9.08
N ARG A 361 -12.32 -18.44 10.17
CA ARG A 361 -13.19 -17.28 10.28
C ARG A 361 -12.58 -16.37 11.35
N GLY A 362 -12.65 -15.07 11.14
CA GLY A 362 -12.47 -14.07 12.17
C GLY A 362 -13.63 -13.08 12.12
N GLY A 363 -14.28 -12.79 13.24
CA GLY A 363 -15.30 -11.75 13.24
C GLY A 363 -16.37 -11.90 14.30
N GLY A 364 -17.29 -10.94 14.33
CA GLY A 364 -18.27 -10.71 15.38
C GLY A 364 -19.68 -10.48 14.87
N SER A 365 -20.32 -9.43 15.40
CA SER A 365 -21.67 -8.98 15.02
C SER A 365 -21.68 -7.86 13.97
N SER A 366 -20.51 -7.40 13.55
CA SER A 366 -20.35 -6.20 12.72
C SER A 366 -19.46 -6.50 11.52
N PHE A 367 -18.73 -5.49 11.02
CA PHE A 367 -17.90 -5.57 9.84
C PHE A 367 -16.47 -5.99 10.15
N ASP A 368 -16.03 -7.11 9.58
CA ASP A 368 -14.67 -7.63 9.74
C ASP A 368 -14.09 -8.01 8.37
N TYR A 369 -12.90 -7.48 8.06
CA TYR A 369 -12.25 -7.64 6.76
C TYR A 369 -10.78 -8.00 6.92
N GLY A 370 -10.30 -8.99 6.17
CA GLY A 370 -8.86 -9.20 5.96
C GLY A 370 -8.44 -8.62 4.63
N ASN A 371 -7.75 -7.48 4.66
CA ASN A 371 -7.42 -6.68 3.48
C ASN A 371 -6.15 -7.16 2.77
N ASP A 372 -5.16 -7.66 3.51
CA ASP A 372 -3.87 -8.11 2.95
C ASP A 372 -3.28 -9.26 3.77
N ILE A 373 -2.42 -10.05 3.14
CA ILE A 373 -1.89 -11.31 3.65
C ILE A 373 -0.43 -11.51 3.26
N ALA A 374 0.38 -11.96 4.22
CA ALA A 374 1.80 -12.29 4.01
C ALA A 374 2.14 -13.66 4.62
N LEU A 375 3.21 -14.27 4.11
CA LEU A 375 3.75 -15.54 4.61
C LEU A 375 5.19 -15.36 5.08
N ASP A 376 5.58 -16.08 6.13
CA ASP A 376 7.00 -16.29 6.41
C ASP A 376 7.53 -17.59 5.76
N ALA A 377 8.84 -17.78 5.78
CA ALA A 377 9.50 -18.94 5.18
C ALA A 377 9.09 -20.29 5.82
N THR A 378 8.49 -20.28 7.02
CA THR A 378 7.99 -21.49 7.69
C THR A 378 6.51 -21.77 7.36
N GLY A 379 5.88 -20.91 6.57
CA GLY A 379 4.48 -21.02 6.18
C GLY A 379 3.50 -20.50 7.24
N ASN A 380 3.96 -19.72 8.23
CA ASN A 380 3.02 -18.97 9.05
C ASN A 380 2.37 -17.87 8.20
N VAL A 381 1.11 -17.59 8.51
CA VAL A 381 0.26 -16.67 7.76
C VAL A 381 -0.01 -15.45 8.60
N TYR A 382 0.12 -14.27 8.01
CA TYR A 382 -0.11 -12.99 8.66
C TYR A 382 -1.19 -12.25 7.89
N VAL A 383 -2.25 -11.79 8.56
CA VAL A 383 -3.34 -11.04 7.94
C VAL A 383 -3.47 -9.70 8.63
N THR A 384 -3.63 -8.64 7.84
CA THR A 384 -4.03 -7.32 8.34
C THR A 384 -5.40 -6.93 7.77
N GLY A 385 -6.09 -6.03 8.45
CA GLY A 385 -7.36 -5.50 7.98
C GLY A 385 -8.04 -4.64 9.02
N LYS A 386 -9.36 -4.77 9.13
CA LYS A 386 -10.17 -4.06 10.12
C LYS A 386 -11.23 -4.95 10.75
N PHE A 387 -11.65 -4.60 11.95
CA PHE A 387 -12.72 -5.29 12.67
C PHE A 387 -13.51 -4.30 13.53
N SER A 388 -14.76 -4.64 13.85
CA SER A 388 -15.67 -3.80 14.63
C SER A 388 -16.25 -4.55 15.82
N ALA A 389 -16.67 -3.79 16.85
CA ALA A 389 -17.23 -4.34 18.08
C ALA A 389 -16.33 -5.44 18.69
N THR A 390 -16.90 -6.55 19.15
CA THR A 390 -16.13 -7.72 19.61
C THR A 390 -16.03 -8.74 18.50
N ALA A 391 -14.81 -9.09 18.09
CA ALA A 391 -14.54 -10.09 17.06
C ALA A 391 -13.75 -11.28 17.65
N ASN A 392 -14.07 -12.49 17.20
CA ASN A 392 -13.41 -13.72 17.63
C ASN A 392 -12.69 -14.39 16.46
N PHE A 393 -11.42 -14.72 16.66
CA PHE A 393 -10.52 -15.27 15.62
C PHE A 393 -10.15 -16.73 15.86
N ASN A 394 -10.83 -17.41 16.78
CA ASN A 394 -10.65 -18.83 17.02
C ASN A 394 -11.02 -19.68 15.81
N THR A 395 -10.45 -20.88 15.76
CA THR A 395 -11.06 -21.94 14.95
C THR A 395 -12.43 -22.26 15.55
N PRO A 396 -13.46 -22.62 14.74
CA PRO A 396 -14.81 -22.91 15.24
C PRO A 396 -14.91 -23.99 16.34
N SER A 397 -13.82 -24.71 16.62
CA SER A 397 -13.75 -25.82 17.57
C SER A 397 -12.69 -25.64 18.69
N ALA A 398 -12.04 -24.47 18.81
CA ALA A 398 -11.00 -24.25 19.82
C ALA A 398 -11.58 -23.74 21.16
N ALA A 399 -11.07 -24.27 22.28
CA ALA A 399 -11.32 -23.73 23.61
C ALA A 399 -10.39 -22.53 23.91
N GLY A 400 -10.89 -21.51 24.60
CA GLY A 400 -10.20 -20.24 24.88
C GLY A 400 -10.81 -19.07 24.08
N SER A 401 -10.54 -17.82 24.47
CA SER A 401 -10.99 -16.62 23.74
C SER A 401 -9.83 -15.97 22.98
N ASN A 402 -9.83 -16.10 21.65
CA ASN A 402 -9.05 -15.25 20.75
C ASN A 402 -9.90 -14.03 20.34
N GLU A 403 -10.37 -13.30 21.35
CA GLU A 403 -11.27 -12.17 21.19
C GLU A 403 -10.52 -10.84 21.23
N LEU A 404 -10.87 -9.96 20.31
CA LEU A 404 -10.48 -8.55 20.35
C LEU A 404 -11.74 -7.69 20.42
N VAL A 405 -11.64 -6.56 21.10
CA VAL A 405 -12.69 -5.54 21.18
C VAL A 405 -12.16 -4.27 20.55
N SER A 406 -12.86 -3.74 19.54
CA SER A 406 -12.55 -2.44 18.94
C SER A 406 -12.72 -1.34 20.00
N ALA A 407 -11.82 -0.37 19.99
CA ALA A 407 -11.84 0.83 20.82
C ALA A 407 -12.82 1.90 20.30
N GLY A 408 -13.39 1.70 19.11
CA GLY A 408 -14.22 2.68 18.41
C GLY A 408 -15.12 2.03 17.38
N LEU A 409 -15.14 2.63 16.19
CA LEU A 409 -15.99 2.17 15.09
C LEU A 409 -15.39 0.97 14.36
N GLU A 410 -14.16 1.11 13.87
CA GLU A 410 -13.39 0.08 13.17
C GLU A 410 -11.94 0.21 13.62
N ASP A 411 -11.31 -0.89 14.02
CA ASP A 411 -9.90 -0.91 14.42
C ASP A 411 -9.08 -1.84 13.53
N ILE A 412 -7.77 -1.55 13.46
CA ILE A 412 -6.78 -2.34 12.73
C ILE A 412 -6.63 -3.70 13.39
N LEU A 413 -6.76 -4.76 12.59
CA LEU A 413 -6.43 -6.13 12.96
C LEU A 413 -5.04 -6.49 12.46
N VAL A 414 -4.21 -7.13 13.30
CA VAL A 414 -3.08 -7.95 12.85
C VAL A 414 -3.16 -9.32 13.50
N VAL A 415 -3.23 -10.37 12.69
CA VAL A 415 -3.32 -11.75 13.18
C VAL A 415 -2.26 -12.64 12.52
N LYS A 416 -1.61 -13.49 13.33
CA LYS A 416 -0.72 -14.55 12.86
C LYS A 416 -1.35 -15.91 13.10
N TYR A 417 -1.33 -16.78 12.09
CA TYR A 417 -1.68 -18.20 12.18
C TYR A 417 -0.45 -19.05 11.86
N ASN A 418 -0.35 -20.23 12.49
CA ASN A 418 0.61 -21.24 12.05
C ASN A 418 0.12 -21.97 10.76
N PRO A 419 0.93 -22.82 10.10
CA PRO A 419 0.52 -23.51 8.86
C PRO A 419 -0.71 -24.41 9.00
N SER A 420 -1.03 -24.81 10.24
CA SER A 420 -2.23 -25.58 10.62
C SER A 420 -3.43 -24.69 10.91
N GLY A 421 -3.33 -23.37 10.73
CA GLY A 421 -4.39 -22.40 10.94
C GLY A 421 -4.71 -22.11 12.42
N VAL A 422 -3.77 -22.35 13.34
CA VAL A 422 -3.97 -22.00 14.76
C VAL A 422 -3.40 -20.61 15.01
N VAL A 423 -4.20 -19.72 15.61
CA VAL A 423 -3.77 -18.36 16.00
C VAL A 423 -2.54 -18.43 16.90
N GLN A 424 -1.52 -17.63 16.58
CA GLN A 424 -0.28 -17.48 17.33
C GLN A 424 -0.13 -16.09 17.93
N LEU A 425 -0.73 -15.07 17.29
CA LEU A 425 -0.66 -13.67 17.70
C LEU A 425 -1.87 -12.91 17.20
N LEU A 426 -2.36 -12.00 18.04
CA LEU A 426 -3.42 -11.05 17.75
C LEU A 426 -3.03 -9.66 18.25
N ARG A 427 -3.22 -8.64 17.41
CA ARG A 427 -3.05 -7.24 17.78
C ARG A 427 -4.21 -6.41 17.25
N ARG A 428 -4.59 -5.44 18.07
CA ARG A 428 -5.48 -4.34 17.73
C ARG A 428 -4.63 -3.08 17.68
N GLY A 429 -4.76 -2.29 16.62
CA GLY A 429 -4.34 -0.90 16.58
C GLY A 429 -5.56 -0.02 16.34
N GLY A 430 -5.65 1.13 16.99
CA GLY A 430 -6.76 2.06 16.73
C GLY A 430 -7.23 2.82 17.96
N GLY A 431 -8.31 3.57 17.79
CA GLY A 431 -8.93 4.44 18.78
C GLY A 431 -10.42 4.61 18.55
N ALA A 432 -10.94 5.82 18.72
CA ALA A 432 -12.38 6.06 18.64
C ALA A 432 -12.93 6.10 17.20
N GLY A 433 -12.04 6.33 16.22
CA GLY A 433 -12.40 6.51 14.81
C GLY A 433 -12.49 5.21 14.02
N ASN A 434 -12.36 5.34 12.69
CA ASN A 434 -12.13 4.21 11.80
C ASN A 434 -10.63 4.15 11.51
N ASP A 435 -10.02 3.01 11.85
CA ASP A 435 -8.61 2.73 11.64
C ASP A 435 -8.50 1.42 10.85
N ILE A 436 -7.73 1.43 9.77
CA ILE A 436 -7.74 0.34 8.78
C ILE A 436 -6.31 -0.04 8.42
N GLY A 437 -5.98 -1.33 8.59
CA GLY A 437 -4.75 -1.89 8.03
C GLY A 437 -4.95 -2.24 6.55
N HIS A 438 -4.09 -1.74 5.67
CA HIS A 438 -4.18 -1.97 4.23
C HIS A 438 -3.10 -2.92 3.69
N GLY A 439 -1.87 -2.80 4.20
CA GLY A 439 -0.73 -3.58 3.71
C GLY A 439 0.04 -4.26 4.82
N ILE A 440 0.50 -5.50 4.61
CA ILE A 440 1.34 -6.25 5.56
C ILE A 440 2.48 -6.99 4.86
N VAL A 441 3.68 -6.92 5.45
CA VAL A 441 4.85 -7.72 5.05
C VAL A 441 5.59 -8.22 6.28
N VAL A 442 6.34 -9.31 6.12
CA VAL A 442 7.16 -9.90 7.19
C VAL A 442 8.60 -10.11 6.72
N ASP A 443 9.55 -9.89 7.61
CA ASP A 443 10.96 -10.17 7.33
C ASP A 443 11.37 -11.60 7.72
N GLU A 444 12.59 -11.99 7.37
CA GLU A 444 13.15 -13.32 7.66
C GLU A 444 13.26 -13.62 9.16
N SER A 445 13.33 -12.58 10.00
CA SER A 445 13.32 -12.70 11.47
C SER A 445 11.91 -12.84 12.04
N GLY A 446 10.88 -12.79 11.20
CA GLY A 446 9.47 -12.84 11.58
C GLY A 446 8.92 -11.53 12.15
N ASN A 447 9.64 -10.41 12.01
CA ASN A 447 9.09 -9.10 12.35
C ASN A 447 7.99 -8.73 11.35
N ILE A 448 6.99 -8.00 11.83
CA ILE A 448 5.76 -7.70 11.11
C ILE A 448 5.70 -6.21 10.83
N TYR A 449 5.45 -5.83 9.58
CA TYR A 449 5.32 -4.44 9.17
C TYR A 449 3.93 -4.23 8.60
N VAL A 450 3.22 -3.22 9.10
CA VAL A 450 1.86 -2.92 8.67
C VAL A 450 1.75 -1.44 8.31
N THR A 451 1.08 -1.15 7.21
CA THR A 451 0.70 0.21 6.81
C THR A 451 -0.81 0.33 6.68
N GLY A 452 -1.32 1.53 6.86
CA GLY A 452 -2.75 1.80 6.73
C GLY A 452 -3.10 3.25 7.00
N GLU A 453 -4.34 3.47 7.42
CA GLU A 453 -4.87 4.77 7.83
C GLU A 453 -5.40 4.72 9.26
N PHE A 454 -5.41 5.87 9.93
CA PHE A 454 -6.03 6.03 11.23
C PHE A 454 -6.63 7.43 11.40
N LYS A 455 -7.59 7.57 12.31
CA LYS A 455 -8.28 8.83 12.62
C LYS A 455 -8.00 9.29 14.04
N GLN A 456 -7.88 10.62 14.18
CA GLN A 456 -7.70 11.28 15.47
C GLN A 456 -6.52 10.70 16.28
N THR A 457 -6.80 9.80 17.22
CA THR A 457 -5.79 9.17 18.07
C THR A 457 -5.92 7.67 17.96
N ALA A 458 -4.84 6.98 17.61
CA ALA A 458 -4.76 5.53 17.54
C ALA A 458 -3.69 4.98 18.49
N ASN A 459 -3.98 3.88 19.16
CA ASN A 459 -3.07 3.19 20.07
C ASN A 459 -2.73 1.79 19.55
N PHE A 460 -1.44 1.51 19.41
CA PHE A 460 -0.90 0.27 18.86
C PHE A 460 -0.31 -0.68 19.92
N ASN A 461 -0.60 -0.41 21.20
CA ASN A 461 -0.22 -1.32 22.28
C ASN A 461 -0.99 -2.63 22.22
N THR A 462 -0.40 -3.67 22.84
CA THR A 462 -1.21 -4.83 23.22
C THR A 462 -2.26 -4.40 24.24
N PRO A 463 -3.42 -5.08 24.33
CA PRO A 463 -4.44 -4.78 25.34
C PRO A 463 -3.93 -4.77 26.80
N THR A 464 -2.73 -5.30 27.05
CA THR A 464 -2.11 -5.48 28.37
C THR A 464 -0.80 -4.69 28.58
N ALA A 465 -0.29 -3.96 27.59
CA ALA A 465 0.97 -3.23 27.72
C ALA A 465 0.80 -1.84 28.35
N THR A 466 1.76 -1.46 29.22
CA THR A 466 1.91 -0.10 29.76
C THR A 466 2.93 0.70 28.94
N GLY A 467 2.60 1.95 28.60
CA GLY A 467 3.39 2.85 27.75
C GLY A 467 2.54 3.50 26.64
N SER A 468 2.98 4.61 26.06
CA SER A 468 2.23 5.30 24.98
C SER A 468 2.78 4.92 23.59
N ASN A 469 2.26 3.85 22.98
CA ASN A 469 2.36 3.61 21.53
C ASN A 469 1.18 4.29 20.82
N GLU A 470 0.99 5.57 21.15
CA GLU A 470 -0.10 6.40 20.68
C GLU A 470 0.37 7.26 19.52
N MET A 471 -0.47 7.37 18.50
CA MET A 471 -0.26 8.23 17.35
C MET A 471 -1.44 9.18 17.22
N ILE A 472 -1.15 10.44 16.93
CA ILE A 472 -2.15 11.50 16.76
C ILE A 472 -2.08 11.99 15.32
N ALA A 473 -3.21 11.95 14.62
CA ALA A 473 -3.38 12.47 13.27
C ALA A 473 -3.12 13.97 13.24
N ALA A 474 -2.60 14.49 12.13
CA ALA A 474 -2.35 15.92 11.97
C ALA A 474 -3.65 16.70 11.81
N GLY A 475 -4.67 16.10 11.20
CA GLY A 475 -6.01 16.67 11.11
C GLY A 475 -6.79 16.54 12.42
N THR A 476 -7.54 17.58 12.79
CA THR A 476 -8.35 17.60 14.02
C THR A 476 -9.83 17.30 13.78
N ASP A 477 -10.25 17.20 12.51
CA ASP A 477 -11.64 16.93 12.17
C ASP A 477 -11.92 15.41 12.12
N LEU A 478 -13.21 15.04 12.11
CA LEU A 478 -13.64 13.63 12.13
C LEU A 478 -13.45 12.92 10.78
N ALA A 479 -13.12 13.69 9.74
CA ALA A 479 -13.03 13.22 8.37
C ALA A 479 -11.58 12.95 7.96
N SER A 480 -10.61 13.71 8.48
CA SER A 480 -9.18 13.58 8.22
C SER A 480 -8.62 12.24 8.69
N THR A 481 -7.69 11.70 7.90
CA THR A 481 -6.99 10.46 8.16
C THR A 481 -5.50 10.68 7.94
N ASP A 482 -4.67 10.11 8.81
CA ASP A 482 -3.23 10.06 8.58
C ASP A 482 -2.83 8.61 8.25
N MET A 483 -1.75 8.46 7.49
CA MET A 483 -1.11 7.16 7.32
C MET A 483 -0.34 6.78 8.59
N PHE A 484 -0.38 5.49 8.93
CA PHE A 484 0.59 4.90 9.85
C PHE A 484 1.46 3.86 9.15
N THR A 485 2.67 3.68 9.66
CA THR A 485 3.48 2.47 9.46
C THR A 485 3.99 2.00 10.81
N VAL A 486 3.82 0.71 11.11
CA VAL A 486 4.24 0.09 12.36
C VAL A 486 5.14 -1.10 12.09
N LYS A 487 6.21 -1.25 12.87
CA LYS A 487 6.97 -2.49 12.98
C LYS A 487 6.67 -3.14 14.33
N TYR A 488 6.26 -4.40 14.31
CA TYR A 488 6.27 -5.29 15.46
C TYR A 488 7.43 -6.28 15.33
N ASN A 489 8.02 -6.72 16.44
CA ASN A 489 8.90 -7.88 16.41
C ASN A 489 8.09 -9.19 16.25
N ALA A 490 8.77 -10.33 16.13
CA ALA A 490 8.11 -11.64 16.00
C ALA A 490 7.19 -12.02 17.18
N ALA A 491 7.40 -11.44 18.37
CA ALA A 491 6.53 -11.61 19.52
C ALA A 491 5.32 -10.64 19.53
N GLY A 492 5.25 -9.73 18.55
CA GLY A 492 4.21 -8.72 18.41
C GLY A 492 4.41 -7.49 19.28
N THR A 493 5.62 -7.22 19.76
CA THR A 493 5.94 -5.98 20.48
C THR A 493 6.29 -4.89 19.47
N VAL A 494 5.62 -3.74 19.56
CA VAL A 494 5.95 -2.55 18.75
C VAL A 494 7.43 -2.21 18.91
N GLN A 495 8.15 -2.08 17.80
CA GLN A 495 9.55 -1.64 17.75
C GLN A 495 9.65 -0.16 17.39
N TRP A 496 8.84 0.27 16.42
CA TRP A 496 8.68 1.67 16.07
C TRP A 496 7.33 1.90 15.39
N LEU A 497 6.93 3.17 15.41
CA LEU A 497 5.72 3.69 14.80
C LEU A 497 6.09 4.96 14.04
N GLN A 498 5.53 5.11 12.86
CA GLN A 498 5.76 6.27 12.02
C GLN A 498 4.44 6.77 11.45
N ARG A 499 4.14 8.04 11.73
CA ARG A 499 3.03 8.76 11.09
C ARG A 499 3.49 9.30 9.75
N GLY A 500 2.59 9.35 8.79
CA GLY A 500 2.73 10.12 7.57
C GLY A 500 1.43 10.81 7.21
N GLY A 501 1.51 12.02 6.65
CA GLY A 501 0.31 12.79 6.31
C GLY A 501 0.25 14.14 7.01
N GLY A 502 -0.61 15.00 6.47
CA GLY A 502 -0.91 16.33 6.96
C GLY A 502 -2.36 16.45 7.44
N PRO A 503 -2.93 17.66 7.48
CA PRO A 503 -4.22 17.88 8.11
C PRO A 503 -5.43 17.33 7.31
N SER A 504 -5.19 16.54 6.25
CA SER A 504 -6.22 16.12 5.29
C SER A 504 -6.33 14.59 5.23
N TYR A 505 -6.64 14.06 4.04
CA TYR A 505 -6.78 12.63 3.81
C TYR A 505 -5.46 12.05 3.30
N ASP A 506 -4.84 11.22 4.13
CA ASP A 506 -3.61 10.52 3.83
C ASP A 506 -3.76 9.03 4.15
N HIS A 507 -3.39 8.19 3.18
CA HIS A 507 -3.62 6.75 3.21
C HIS A 507 -2.33 6.04 2.84
N GLY A 508 -1.94 5.00 3.59
CA GLY A 508 -0.91 4.05 3.16
C GLY A 508 -1.57 2.77 2.62
N TYR A 509 -1.29 2.40 1.38
CA TYR A 509 -1.92 1.23 0.72
C TYR A 509 -0.98 0.04 0.55
N GLY A 510 0.21 0.27 0.01
CA GLY A 510 1.18 -0.79 -0.28
C GLY A 510 2.42 -0.68 0.60
N ILE A 511 2.97 -1.82 1.01
CA ILE A 511 4.22 -1.90 1.77
C ILE A 511 5.11 -3.02 1.20
N ALA A 512 6.41 -2.77 1.12
CA ALA A 512 7.40 -3.76 0.68
C ALA A 512 8.71 -3.63 1.47
N LEU A 513 9.43 -4.74 1.59
CA LEU A 513 10.78 -4.77 2.16
C LEU A 513 11.83 -4.86 1.05
N GLY A 514 12.87 -4.05 1.14
CA GLY A 514 14.10 -4.19 0.35
C GLY A 514 15.24 -4.78 1.17
N ALA A 515 16.44 -4.78 0.59
CA ALA A 515 17.65 -5.26 1.26
C ALA A 515 17.91 -4.55 2.61
N ASN A 516 18.45 -5.28 3.59
CA ASN A 516 18.65 -4.81 4.97
C ASN A 516 17.35 -4.36 5.66
N ASP A 517 16.22 -5.00 5.32
CA ASP A 517 14.89 -4.73 5.85
C ASP A 517 14.46 -3.25 5.73
N ASN A 518 14.93 -2.61 4.65
CA ASN A 518 14.49 -1.30 4.23
C ASN A 518 12.99 -1.30 3.95
N VAL A 519 12.21 -0.44 4.60
CA VAL A 519 10.74 -0.44 4.47
C VAL A 519 10.31 0.63 3.48
N TYR A 520 9.53 0.22 2.48
CA TYR A 520 8.96 1.10 1.46
C TYR A 520 7.45 1.09 1.58
N VAL A 521 6.84 2.27 1.59
CA VAL A 521 5.37 2.42 1.67
C VAL A 521 4.89 3.32 0.55
N VAL A 522 3.79 2.97 -0.11
CA VAL A 522 3.08 3.79 -1.09
C VAL A 522 1.68 4.11 -0.63
N GLY A 523 1.16 5.22 -1.12
CA GLY A 523 -0.21 5.61 -0.82
C GLY A 523 -0.58 6.95 -1.43
N THR A 524 -1.58 7.59 -0.85
CA THR A 524 -2.16 8.84 -1.35
C THR A 524 -2.24 9.90 -0.27
N TYR A 525 -2.12 11.16 -0.68
CA TYR A 525 -2.11 12.30 0.22
C TYR A 525 -2.84 13.50 -0.38
N ARG A 526 -3.39 14.38 0.47
CA ARG A 526 -4.03 15.65 0.05
C ARG A 526 -3.36 16.84 0.70
N GLY A 527 -3.15 17.88 -0.10
CA GLY A 527 -2.49 19.09 0.35
C GLY A 527 -1.04 18.84 0.71
N LEU A 528 -0.64 19.27 1.91
CA LEU A 528 0.72 19.16 2.40
C LEU A 528 0.85 17.96 3.33
N ALA A 529 1.65 16.96 2.96
CA ALA A 529 1.90 15.75 3.72
C ALA A 529 3.39 15.60 4.07
N PRO A 530 3.78 15.84 5.32
CA PRO A 530 5.09 15.45 5.83
C PRO A 530 5.18 13.92 5.94
N LEU A 531 6.22 13.33 5.35
CA LEU A 531 6.46 11.89 5.33
C LEU A 531 7.93 11.61 5.65
N GLY A 532 8.19 11.04 6.82
CA GLY A 532 9.55 10.79 7.31
C GLY A 532 10.37 12.09 7.37
N LEU A 533 11.44 12.17 6.57
CA LEU A 533 12.34 13.35 6.51
C LEU A 533 11.98 14.35 5.39
N GLY A 534 10.93 14.08 4.61
CA GLY A 534 10.49 14.91 3.49
C GLY A 534 9.12 15.55 3.73
N THR A 535 8.78 16.54 2.91
CA THR A 535 7.43 17.13 2.84
C THR A 535 6.98 17.09 1.39
N PHE A 536 5.79 16.53 1.16
CA PHE A 536 5.12 16.48 -0.13
C PHE A 536 3.98 17.50 -0.13
N ASN A 537 3.73 18.16 -1.25
CA ASN A 537 2.65 19.15 -1.36
C ASN A 537 2.01 19.06 -2.75
N THR A 538 0.70 18.86 -2.80
CA THR A 538 -0.07 18.84 -4.06
C THR A 538 -0.46 20.25 -4.53
N GLY A 539 -0.20 21.29 -3.73
CA GLY A 539 -0.57 22.67 -3.98
C GLY A 539 -2.05 23.00 -3.69
N SER A 540 -2.87 22.00 -3.37
CA SER A 540 -4.28 22.16 -2.97
C SER A 540 -4.81 20.93 -2.22
N ASN A 541 -5.66 21.15 -1.21
CA ASN A 541 -6.36 20.07 -0.51
C ASN A 541 -7.38 19.33 -1.41
N ASP A 542 -7.71 19.86 -2.59
CA ASP A 542 -8.62 19.21 -3.55
C ASP A 542 -7.89 18.30 -4.55
N VAL A 543 -6.56 18.30 -4.52
CA VAL A 543 -5.70 17.50 -5.42
C VAL A 543 -5.13 16.33 -4.62
N LEU A 544 -5.34 15.12 -5.15
CA LEU A 544 -4.81 13.88 -4.60
C LEU A 544 -3.45 13.60 -5.25
N GLY A 545 -2.41 13.43 -4.42
CA GLY A 545 -1.08 13.05 -4.84
C GLY A 545 -0.75 11.62 -4.44
N GLY A 546 0.04 10.93 -5.26
CA GLY A 546 0.65 9.65 -4.91
C GLY A 546 2.01 9.88 -4.26
N PHE A 547 2.31 9.17 -3.18
CA PHE A 547 3.63 9.22 -2.55
C PHE A 547 4.27 7.84 -2.46
N TRP A 548 5.58 7.84 -2.19
CA TRP A 548 6.24 6.70 -1.61
C TRP A 548 7.28 7.17 -0.59
N ALA A 549 7.39 6.46 0.53
CA ALA A 549 8.29 6.79 1.62
C ALA A 549 9.20 5.61 1.93
N PHE A 550 10.43 5.92 2.31
CA PHE A 550 11.43 4.97 2.77
C PHE A 550 11.67 5.18 4.27
N PHE A 551 11.55 4.11 5.05
CA PHE A 551 11.90 4.11 6.46
C PHE A 551 13.11 3.18 6.65
N LYS A 552 14.22 3.79 7.07
CA LYS A 552 15.41 3.04 7.48
C LYS A 552 15.20 2.52 8.89
N GLN A 553 15.54 1.25 9.12
CA GLN A 553 15.59 0.68 10.47
C GLN A 553 16.63 1.37 11.36
#